data_AF-A0A329B732-F1
#
_entry.id   AF-A0A329B732-F1
#
_cell.length_a   1.000
_cell.length_b   1.000
_cell.length_c   1.000
_cell.angle_alpha   90.00
_cell.angle_beta   90.00
_cell.angle_gamma   90.00
#
_symmetry.space_group_name_H-M   'P 1'
#
loop_
_entity.id
_entity.type
_entity.pdbx_description
1 polymer ?
#
loop_
_entity_poly.entity_id
_entity_poly.type
_entity_poly.pdbx_seq_one_letter_code
_entity_poly.pdbx_strand_id
1 'polypeptide(L)' 'MQATGREQAGQQTAALPAPLPIIDDTDLSAYTRTYDYDRGGNLSAIHHQGSQP' A
#
# COMPACT_ATOMS: atom_id res chain seq x y z
N MET A 1 7.87 8.57 -11.22
CA MET A 1 8.52 8.59 -9.88
C MET A 1 8.14 7.30 -9.15
N GLN A 2 8.96 6.76 -8.25
CA GLN A 2 8.63 5.54 -7.50
C GLN A 2 8.88 5.68 -6.00
N ALA A 3 8.06 5.00 -5.20
CA ALA A 3 8.24 4.87 -3.75
C ALA A 3 7.94 3.43 -3.32
N THR A 4 8.67 2.94 -2.32
CA THR A 4 8.44 1.63 -1.70
C THR A 4 7.94 1.81 -0.28
N GLY A 5 7.12 0.87 0.19
CA GLY A 5 6.65 0.86 1.58
C GLY A 5 6.25 -0.54 2.01
N ARG A 6 5.63 -0.62 3.19
CA ARG A 6 4.98 -1.85 3.67
C ARG A 6 3.52 -1.55 4.04
N GLU A 7 2.65 -2.53 3.87
CA GLU A 7 1.22 -2.41 4.13
C GLU A 7 0.69 -3.67 4.81
N GLN A 8 -0.40 -3.52 5.57
CA GLN A 8 -1.18 -4.67 6.02
C GLN A 8 -1.94 -5.21 4.80
N ALA A 9 -1.47 -6.32 4.24
CA ALA A 9 -2.15 -6.99 3.15
C ALA A 9 -3.30 -7.85 3.72
N GLY A 10 -4.54 -7.49 3.40
CA GLY A 10 -5.71 -8.21 3.90
C GLY A 10 -7.02 -7.70 3.29
N GLN A 11 -8.06 -8.52 3.35
CA GLN A 11 -9.40 -8.11 2.91
C GLN A 11 -10.04 -7.25 4.00
N GLN A 12 -10.34 -5.98 3.68
CA GLN A 12 -11.24 -5.20 4.52
C GLN A 12 -12.63 -5.83 4.47
N THR A 13 -13.18 -6.10 5.65
CA THR A 13 -14.56 -6.57 5.83
C THR A 13 -15.35 -5.55 6.64
N ALA A 14 -16.68 -5.66 6.63
CA ALA A 14 -17.55 -4.79 7.41
C ALA A 14 -17.48 -5.06 8.94
N ALA A 15 -16.93 -6.20 9.34
CA ALA A 15 -16.75 -6.53 10.76
C ALA A 15 -15.59 -5.71 11.33
N LEU A 16 -15.75 -5.22 12.56
CA LEU A 16 -14.62 -4.66 13.28
C LEU A 16 -13.56 -5.77 13.46
N PRO A 17 -12.31 -5.56 13.01
CA PRO A 17 -11.25 -6.49 13.33
C PRO A 17 -11.05 -6.51 14.84
N ALA A 18 -10.64 -7.66 15.36
CA ALA A 18 -10.15 -7.72 16.73
C ALA A 18 -9.03 -6.67 16.91
N PRO A 19 -8.86 -6.10 18.12
CA PRO A 19 -7.77 -5.18 18.38
C PRO A 19 -6.46 -5.80 17.90
N LEU A 20 -5.83 -5.15 16.92
CA LEU A 20 -4.57 -5.64 16.39
C LEU A 20 -3.54 -5.61 17.52
N PRO A 21 -2.73 -6.66 17.69
CA PRO A 21 -1.55 -6.57 18.53
C PRO A 21 -0.65 -5.44 18.02
N ILE A 22 0.35 -5.05 18.81
CA ILE A 22 1.43 -4.17 18.30
C ILE A 22 1.96 -4.84 17.03
N ILE A 23 1.78 -4.17 15.90
CA ILE A 23 2.12 -4.71 14.58
C ILE A 23 3.63 -4.90 14.56
N ASP A 24 4.08 -6.14 14.41
CA ASP A 24 5.48 -6.45 14.14
C ASP A 24 5.76 -6.16 12.65
N ASP A 25 6.98 -5.72 12.34
CA ASP A 25 7.43 -5.42 10.98
C ASP A 25 7.34 -6.66 10.06
N THR A 26 7.27 -7.86 10.65
CA THR A 26 7.04 -9.14 9.96
C THR A 26 5.62 -9.34 9.45
N ASP A 27 4.64 -8.62 10.01
CA ASP A 27 3.22 -8.73 9.62
C ASP A 27 2.87 -7.79 8.46
N LEU A 28 3.83 -6.99 7.99
CA LEU A 28 3.64 -6.05 6.90
C LEU A 28 4.25 -6.58 5.60
N SER A 29 3.47 -6.51 4.54
CA SER A 29 3.90 -6.93 3.21
C SER A 29 4.42 -5.74 2.40
N ALA A 30 5.50 -5.92 1.64
CA ALA A 30 6.10 -4.83 0.88
C ALA A 30 5.23 -4.42 -0.33
N TYR A 31 5.30 -3.15 -0.72
CA TYR A 31 4.69 -2.65 -1.95
C TYR A 31 5.59 -1.65 -2.66
N THR A 32 5.31 -1.45 -3.95
CA THR A 32 5.88 -0.38 -4.78
C THR A 32 4.75 0.44 -5.39
N ARG A 33 4.86 1.77 -5.32
CA ARG A 33 4.00 2.72 -6.02
C ARG A 33 4.76 3.44 -7.11
N THR A 34 4.17 3.50 -8.30
CA THR A 34 4.64 4.34 -9.41
C THR A 34 3.68 5.50 -9.61
N TYR A 35 4.22 6.70 -9.73
CA TYR A 35 3.48 7.94 -9.90
C TYR A 35 3.74 8.52 -11.28
N ASP A 36 2.65 8.77 -12.01
CA ASP A 36 2.65 9.45 -13.30
C ASP A 36 2.21 10.90 -13.11
N TYR A 37 2.89 11.81 -13.79
CA TYR A 37 2.59 13.23 -13.76
C TYR A 37 2.36 13.74 -15.18
N ASP A 38 1.42 14.65 -15.33
CA ASP A 38 1.24 15.37 -16.58
C ASP A 38 2.37 16.42 -16.81
N ARG A 39 2.36 17.09 -17.95
CA ARG A 39 3.36 18.11 -18.30
C ARG A 39 3.30 19.34 -17.39
N GLY A 40 2.18 19.57 -16.70
CA GLY A 40 2.00 20.64 -15.71
C GLY A 40 2.48 20.26 -14.31
N GLY A 41 2.91 19.01 -14.10
CA GLY A 41 3.36 18.50 -12.80
C GLY A 41 2.23 17.99 -11.90
N ASN A 42 0.99 17.87 -12.41
CA ASN A 42 -0.10 17.30 -11.63
C ASN A 42 0.01 15.78 -11.61
N LEU A 43 -0.27 15.17 -10.46
CA LEU A 43 -0.35 13.71 -10.33
C LEU A 43 -1.57 13.20 -11.11
N SER A 44 -1.34 12.37 -12.13
CA SER A 44 -2.38 11.84 -13.01
C SER A 44 -2.73 10.39 -12.69
N ALA A 45 -1.78 9.59 -12.20
CA ALA A 45 -2.02 8.21 -11.79
C ALA A 45 -1.10 7.76 -10.66
N ILE A 46 -1.62 6.84 -9.84
CA ILE A 46 -0.85 6.03 -8.88
C ILE A 46 -1.05 4.57 -9.27
N HIS A 47 0.01 3.90 -9.66
CA HIS A 47 0.03 2.46 -9.88
C HIS A 47 0.56 1.80 -8.61
N HIS A 48 -0.29 1.06 -7.91
CA HIS A 48 0.07 0.36 -6.69
C HIS A 48 0.28 -1.13 -6.98
N GLN A 49 1.46 -1.62 -6.66
CA GLN A 49 1.79 -3.04 -6.72
C GLN A 49 2.18 -3.48 -5.31
N GLY A 50 1.23 -4.10 -4.61
CA GLY A 50 1.52 -4.87 -3.40
C GLY A 50 2.30 -6.14 -3.73
N SER A 51 2.85 -6.77 -2.71
CA SER A 51 3.30 -8.16 -2.81
C SER A 51 2.08 -9.06 -3.02
N GLN A 52 1.75 -9.32 -4.29
CA GLN A 52 0.88 -10.41 -4.70
C GLN A 52 1.63 -11.74 -4.46
N PRO A 53 0.96 -12.87 -4.15
CA PRO A 53 1.62 -14.15 -3.91
C PRO A 53 2.59 -14.57 -5.02
#